data_AF-A0A9P6J2T7-F1
#
_entry.id   AF-A0A9P6J2T7-F1
#
_cell.length_a   1.000
_cell.length_b   1.000
_cell.length_c   1.000
_cell.angle_alpha   90.00
_cell.angle_beta   90.00
_cell.angle_gamma   90.00
#
_symmetry.space_group_name_H-M   'P 1'
#
loop_
_entity.id
_entity.type
_entity.pdbx_description
1 polymer ?
#
loop_
_entity_poly.entity_id
_entity_poly.type
_entity_poly.pdbx_seq_one_letter_code
_entity_poly.pdbx_strand_id
1 'polypeptide(L)'
;MAHHLPLLDYQYNPTETLRSFSDAVFNYLDAHYEPRNTQLLEPEKMRALLVSLSLPEAVGVNRQLSAMYFNIVFLAYTIQTVFTPHGPAVTRAGLLAYLRSEIMSDPESSGFVCFEQASREMRLGFSFVRSQFPPAADPRTKQTQSYIEASVNNIIRDMQWSEAAVYNEELEALKMRAAIEARGQQAALDLISPRTCYSCYRHPCTCRGSFTDLASLDLIWNKETYFETKFYSPSPSTARRMTEHNREKTLRHYPAGMARLEDVVDPKHPKKVLIYVLLTASQVETRGKAVIETWMDYANNRHPELGVHVVLAYDGKPTDVSQRVPMFPVKSTGYGDLYKKVYESFATVWELYGKDYDYFMKADDDLFVHVDRLAAVVANPALDPDSLQVYGYRDPTGSDMCWGGPGYILSRQALKEIYPHLKRCSDDFGLEEDISMAYCFTRYQFNVHNEPWKGCQGVMYNGAWLALAHIPPAESDHWALWNQPDVQFGIPITGVNEWKFRNFVTLHPFRSEEHHEPTMQQYYAFYYSATK
;
A
#
# COMPACT_ATOMS: atom_id res chain seq x y z
N MET A 1 40.37 37.27 18.19
CA MET A 1 39.98 36.17 17.29
C MET A 1 38.47 36.15 17.28
N ALA A 2 37.83 36.28 16.12
CA ALA A 2 36.38 36.13 16.06
C ALA A 2 36.04 34.72 16.53
N HIS A 3 35.29 34.60 17.62
CA HIS A 3 34.82 33.31 18.08
C HIS A 3 33.75 32.82 17.09
N HIS A 4 34.15 31.95 16.17
CA HIS A 4 33.24 31.27 15.27
C HIS A 4 32.38 30.32 16.10
N LEU A 5 31.11 30.68 16.29
CA LEU A 5 30.15 29.89 17.05
C LEU A 5 29.84 28.58 16.30
N PRO A 6 29.63 27.46 17.02
CA PRO A 6 29.28 26.19 16.38
C PRO A 6 27.93 26.30 15.66
N LEU A 7 27.76 25.55 14.57
CA LEU A 7 26.50 25.54 13.80
C LEU A 7 25.39 24.76 14.50
N LEU A 8 25.78 23.82 15.37
CA LEU A 8 24.89 23.02 16.20
C LEU A 8 25.28 23.17 17.67
N ASP A 9 24.30 23.18 18.56
CA ASP A 9 24.55 23.12 20.01
C ASP A 9 24.98 21.70 20.46
N TYR A 10 25.21 21.52 21.75
CA TYR A 10 25.62 20.24 22.34
C TYR A 10 24.55 19.14 22.25
N GLN A 11 23.29 19.49 21.93
CA GLN A 11 22.19 18.58 21.66
C GLN A 11 21.94 18.42 20.16
N TYR A 12 22.86 18.92 19.33
CA TYR A 12 22.76 18.97 17.89
C TYR A 12 21.59 19.82 17.36
N ASN A 13 21.08 20.80 18.10
CA ASN A 13 20.06 21.72 17.60
C ASN A 13 20.70 22.85 16.78
N PRO A 14 20.04 23.36 15.72
CA PRO A 14 20.53 24.49 14.94
C PRO A 14 20.70 25.76 15.77
N THR A 15 21.92 26.31 15.78
CA THR A 15 22.22 27.62 16.38
C THR A 15 21.72 28.77 15.49
N GLU A 16 21.76 29.99 16.01
CA GLU A 16 21.39 31.18 15.25
C GLU A 16 22.26 31.39 14.01
N THR A 17 23.52 30.96 14.04
CA THR A 17 24.43 31.00 12.89
C THR A 17 23.92 30.10 11.76
N LEU A 18 23.52 28.85 12.07
CA LEU A 18 22.97 27.94 11.07
C LEU A 18 21.59 28.41 10.56
N ARG A 19 20.76 28.96 11.45
CA ARG A 19 19.45 29.54 11.07
C ARG A 19 19.60 30.71 10.11
N SER A 20 20.51 31.63 10.40
CA SER A 20 20.79 32.80 9.55
C SER A 20 21.31 32.39 8.18
N PHE A 21 22.20 31.39 8.13
CA PHE A 21 22.69 30.86 6.86
C PHE A 21 21.56 30.18 6.07
N SER A 22 20.78 29.31 6.72
CA SER A 22 19.61 28.66 6.11
C SER A 22 18.64 29.69 5.54
N ASP A 23 18.38 30.78 6.28
CA ASP A 23 17.48 31.82 5.83
C ASP A 23 18.01 32.60 4.63
N ALA A 24 19.32 32.86 4.61
CA ALA A 24 19.99 33.51 3.48
C ALA A 24 19.95 32.64 2.22
N VAL A 25 20.20 31.33 2.34
CA VAL A 25 20.06 30.35 1.25
C VAL A 25 18.62 30.33 0.73
N PHE A 26 17.64 30.24 1.63
CA PHE A 26 16.23 30.24 1.26
C PHE A 26 15.85 31.50 0.47
N ASN A 27 16.20 32.67 1.01
CA ASN A 27 15.88 33.95 0.39
C ASN A 27 16.57 34.12 -0.96
N TYR A 28 17.81 33.65 -1.09
CA TYR A 28 18.51 33.67 -2.36
C TYR A 28 17.76 32.84 -3.41
N LEU A 29 17.40 31.61 -3.08
CA LEU A 29 16.70 30.71 -4.00
C LEU A 29 15.34 31.26 -4.40
N ASP A 30 14.58 31.78 -3.43
CA ASP A 30 13.26 32.38 -3.67
C ASP A 30 13.33 33.65 -4.53
N ALA A 31 14.42 34.40 -4.46
CA ALA A 31 14.62 35.62 -5.25
C ALA A 31 15.14 35.36 -6.68
N HIS A 32 15.88 34.27 -6.89
CA HIS A 32 16.61 34.02 -8.14
C HIS A 32 16.00 32.95 -9.03
N TYR A 33 15.12 32.09 -8.50
CA TYR A 33 14.49 31.00 -9.25
C TYR A 33 12.97 31.08 -9.14
N GLU A 34 12.28 30.80 -10.25
CA GLU A 34 10.82 30.81 -10.30
C GLU A 34 10.23 29.53 -9.65
N PRO A 35 9.00 29.63 -9.12
CA PRO A 35 8.23 30.86 -8.94
C PRO A 35 8.69 31.66 -7.72
N ARG A 36 8.79 32.99 -7.82
CA ARG A 36 9.29 33.84 -6.71
C ARG A 36 8.24 34.11 -5.64
N ASN A 37 8.69 34.42 -4.42
CA ASN A 37 7.88 34.83 -3.26
C ASN A 37 6.86 33.76 -2.80
N THR A 38 7.14 32.48 -3.02
CA THR A 38 6.16 31.42 -2.73
C THR A 38 6.26 30.88 -1.31
N GLN A 39 7.17 31.42 -0.50
CA GLN A 39 7.46 30.97 0.87
C GLN A 39 7.81 29.47 0.96
N LEU A 40 8.07 28.85 -0.19
CA LEU A 40 8.39 27.44 -0.36
C LEU A 40 9.54 27.30 -1.37
N LEU A 41 10.43 26.34 -1.13
CA LEU A 41 11.39 25.89 -2.12
C LEU A 41 10.73 24.83 -2.99
N GLU A 42 10.18 25.28 -4.10
CA GLU A 42 9.58 24.43 -5.13
C GLU A 42 10.64 23.67 -5.94
N PRO A 43 10.26 22.66 -6.75
CA PRO A 43 11.21 21.75 -7.39
C PRO A 43 12.40 22.41 -8.08
N GLU A 44 12.20 23.53 -8.76
CA GLU A 44 13.30 24.21 -9.45
C GLU A 44 14.26 24.94 -8.51
N LYS A 45 13.76 25.47 -7.39
CA LYS A 45 14.59 26.02 -6.32
C LYS A 45 15.34 24.91 -5.59
N MET A 46 14.72 23.75 -5.40
CA MET A 46 15.38 22.60 -4.80
C MET A 46 16.47 22.08 -5.73
N ARG A 47 16.21 21.89 -7.02
CA ARG A 47 17.23 21.51 -8.02
C ARG A 47 18.44 22.46 -7.97
N ALA A 48 18.19 23.76 -7.90
CA ALA A 48 19.25 24.76 -7.74
C ALA A 48 20.02 24.61 -6.42
N LEU A 49 19.32 24.37 -5.31
CA LEU A 49 19.93 24.08 -4.01
C LEU A 49 20.87 22.86 -4.08
N LEU A 50 20.49 21.79 -4.79
CA LEU A 50 21.32 20.57 -4.90
C LEU A 50 22.64 20.91 -5.53
N VAL A 51 22.55 21.56 -6.70
CA VAL A 51 23.70 21.89 -7.52
C VAL A 51 24.68 22.76 -6.74
N SER A 52 24.18 23.73 -5.96
CA SER A 52 25.01 24.60 -5.13
C SER A 52 25.58 23.93 -3.88
N LEU A 53 24.97 22.85 -3.40
CA LEU A 53 25.47 22.04 -2.28
C LEU A 53 26.19 20.76 -2.74
N SER A 54 26.62 20.71 -4.00
CA SER A 54 27.31 19.56 -4.58
C SER A 54 28.79 19.82 -4.79
N LEU A 55 29.62 18.80 -4.54
CA LEU A 55 31.01 18.80 -4.96
C LEU A 55 31.12 19.04 -6.49
N PRO A 56 32.11 19.79 -6.99
CA PRO A 56 32.23 20.14 -8.40
C PRO A 56 32.18 18.95 -9.37
N GLU A 57 32.70 17.80 -8.95
CA GLU A 57 32.72 16.54 -9.73
C GLU A 57 31.34 15.90 -9.85
N ALA A 58 30.45 16.14 -8.88
CA ALA A 58 29.08 15.65 -8.85
C ALA A 58 28.07 16.61 -9.48
N VAL A 59 28.45 17.88 -9.71
CA VAL A 59 27.56 18.93 -10.27
C VAL A 59 26.96 18.51 -11.62
N GLY A 60 27.73 17.83 -12.49
CA GLY A 60 27.24 17.38 -13.79
C GLY A 60 26.10 16.35 -13.69
N VAL A 61 26.26 15.38 -12.80
CA VAL A 61 25.25 14.35 -12.49
C VAL A 61 24.06 14.98 -11.76
N ASN A 62 24.33 15.89 -10.82
CA ASN A 62 23.31 16.54 -9.99
C ASN A 62 22.48 17.57 -10.75
N ARG A 63 22.98 18.12 -11.86
CA ARG A 63 22.19 18.90 -12.82
C ARG A 63 21.20 18.05 -13.62
N GLN A 64 21.50 16.77 -13.82
CA GLN A 64 20.63 15.81 -14.50
C GLN A 64 19.70 15.08 -13.52
N LEU A 65 19.92 15.20 -12.21
CA LEU A 65 19.08 14.62 -11.17
C LEU A 65 17.80 15.47 -10.95
N SER A 66 16.66 14.79 -10.93
CA SER A 66 15.32 15.39 -10.84
C SER A 66 14.85 15.60 -9.40
N ALA A 67 13.66 16.19 -9.22
CA ALA A 67 12.93 16.30 -7.95
C ALA A 67 12.84 14.96 -7.17
N MET A 68 13.02 13.82 -7.82
CA MET A 68 13.02 12.48 -7.23
C MET A 68 14.12 12.27 -6.16
N TYR A 69 15.33 12.80 -6.38
CA TYR A 69 16.43 12.72 -5.41
C TYR A 69 16.06 13.43 -4.11
N PHE A 70 15.53 14.64 -4.25
CA PHE A 70 15.07 15.44 -3.12
C PHE A 70 13.93 14.83 -2.36
N ASN A 71 13.03 14.12 -3.03
CA ASN A 71 11.93 13.46 -2.35
C ASN A 71 12.44 12.38 -1.40
N ILE A 72 13.38 11.54 -1.85
CA ILE A 72 13.98 10.48 -1.02
C ILE A 72 14.72 11.10 0.16
N VAL A 73 15.50 12.15 -0.08
CA VAL A 73 16.29 12.85 0.96
C VAL A 73 15.38 13.54 1.98
N PHE A 74 14.41 14.35 1.53
CA PHE A 74 13.55 15.10 2.44
C PHE A 74 12.65 14.19 3.26
N LEU A 75 12.21 13.06 2.72
CA LEU A 75 11.41 12.09 3.45
C LEU A 75 12.22 11.27 4.45
N ALA A 76 13.41 10.80 4.07
CA ALA A 76 14.26 10.00 4.94
C ALA A 76 14.71 10.77 6.20
N TYR A 77 14.81 12.10 6.09
CA TYR A 77 15.12 12.98 7.21
C TYR A 77 13.90 13.71 7.79
N THR A 78 12.69 13.36 7.36
CA THR A 78 11.42 13.88 7.93
C THR A 78 11.30 15.40 7.84
N ILE A 79 11.90 15.94 6.77
CA ILE A 79 12.01 17.36 6.50
C ILE A 79 10.62 17.88 6.13
N GLN A 80 10.23 19.04 6.67
CA GLN A 80 8.90 19.63 6.48
C GLN A 80 8.63 19.98 5.01
N THR A 81 8.08 19.01 4.27
CA THR A 81 7.67 19.09 2.88
C THR A 81 6.18 19.41 2.75
N VAL A 82 5.85 20.26 1.78
CA VAL A 82 4.50 20.66 1.41
C VAL A 82 4.30 20.28 -0.05
N PHE A 83 3.24 19.53 -0.35
CA PHE A 83 2.94 19.15 -1.73
C PHE A 83 2.14 20.26 -2.42
N THR A 84 2.72 20.84 -3.46
CA THR A 84 2.10 21.87 -4.31
C THR A 84 1.67 21.24 -5.65
N PRO A 85 0.86 21.94 -6.47
CA PRO A 85 0.55 21.50 -7.83
C PRO A 85 1.79 21.29 -8.71
N HIS A 86 2.90 21.97 -8.40
CA HIS A 86 4.17 21.85 -9.11
C HIS A 86 5.06 20.72 -8.55
N GLY A 87 4.61 20.01 -7.52
CA GLY A 87 5.36 18.95 -6.86
C GLY A 87 5.69 19.27 -5.39
N PRO A 88 6.48 18.41 -4.74
CA PRO A 88 6.92 18.61 -3.37
C PRO A 88 7.74 19.89 -3.27
N ALA A 89 7.51 20.66 -2.21
CA ALA A 89 8.20 21.90 -1.95
C ALA A 89 8.61 21.94 -0.47
N VAL A 90 9.69 22.64 -0.15
CA VAL A 90 10.26 22.63 1.21
C VAL A 90 10.03 23.96 1.91
N THR A 91 9.57 23.88 3.16
CA THR A 91 9.43 25.06 4.01
C THR A 91 10.80 25.55 4.49
N ARG A 92 10.87 26.79 4.99
CA ARG A 92 12.09 27.34 5.61
C ARG A 92 12.62 26.49 6.77
N ALA A 93 11.72 25.98 7.61
CA ALA A 93 12.08 25.06 8.69
C ALA A 93 12.56 23.70 8.14
N GLY A 94 12.00 23.25 7.03
CA GLY A 94 12.47 22.07 6.34
C GLY A 94 13.90 22.23 5.78
N LEU A 95 14.21 23.35 5.14
CA LEU A 95 15.58 23.64 4.67
C LEU A 95 16.57 23.63 5.84
N LEU A 96 16.21 24.22 6.97
CA LEU A 96 17.05 24.22 8.16
C LEU A 96 17.32 22.79 8.68
N ALA A 97 16.30 21.93 8.65
CA ALA A 97 16.42 20.53 9.02
C ALA A 97 17.32 19.74 8.06
N TYR A 98 17.24 20.04 6.75
CA TYR A 98 18.13 19.49 5.73
C TYR A 98 19.59 19.87 5.97
N LEU A 99 19.89 21.16 6.14
CA LEU A 99 21.25 21.61 6.37
C LEU A 99 21.85 21.01 7.65
N ARG A 100 21.02 20.81 8.67
CA ARG A 100 21.42 20.06 9.87
C ARG A 100 21.75 18.60 9.56
N SER A 101 20.95 17.89 8.75
CA SER A 101 21.25 16.49 8.41
C SER A 101 22.55 16.36 7.63
N GLU A 102 22.84 17.27 6.71
CA GLU A 102 24.11 17.29 5.95
C GLU A 102 25.33 17.45 6.88
N ILE A 103 25.23 18.34 7.87
CA ILE A 103 26.29 18.52 8.88
C ILE A 103 26.49 17.25 9.72
N MET A 104 25.41 16.50 9.98
CA MET A 104 25.44 15.32 10.83
C MET A 104 25.81 14.03 10.08
N SER A 105 25.54 13.93 8.78
CA SER A 105 25.81 12.73 7.96
C SER A 105 27.25 12.68 7.45
N ASP A 106 27.77 13.81 6.98
CA ASP A 106 29.15 13.98 6.51
C ASP A 106 29.65 15.41 6.81
N PRO A 107 30.17 15.67 8.03
CA PRO A 107 30.61 17.00 8.44
C PRO A 107 31.72 17.60 7.57
N GLU A 108 32.51 16.78 6.88
CA GLU A 108 33.65 17.23 6.07
C GLU A 108 33.22 17.61 4.65
N SER A 109 32.68 16.66 3.89
CA SER A 109 32.40 16.87 2.46
C SER A 109 31.05 17.56 2.26
N SER A 110 29.96 16.99 2.78
CA SER A 110 28.62 17.59 2.67
C SER A 110 28.42 18.81 3.57
N GLY A 111 29.00 18.80 4.77
CA GLY A 111 28.93 19.91 5.72
C GLY A 111 29.86 21.05 5.34
N PHE A 112 31.16 20.92 5.62
CA PHE A 112 32.09 22.04 5.51
C PHE A 112 32.34 22.50 4.06
N VAL A 113 32.69 21.58 3.16
CA VAL A 113 33.08 21.94 1.78
C VAL A 113 31.90 22.52 0.99
N CYS A 114 30.74 21.88 1.04
CA CYS A 114 29.57 22.34 0.29
C CYS A 114 28.96 23.64 0.85
N PHE A 115 29.04 23.89 2.16
CA PHE A 115 28.53 25.15 2.74
C PHE A 115 29.39 26.36 2.35
N GLU A 116 30.71 26.19 2.34
CA GLU A 116 31.65 27.20 1.81
C GLU A 116 31.38 27.48 0.33
N GLN A 117 31.15 26.42 -0.45
CA GLN A 117 30.82 26.55 -1.87
C GLN A 117 29.49 27.29 -2.08
N ALA A 118 28.42 26.90 -1.39
CA ALA A 118 27.12 27.55 -1.49
C ALA A 118 27.18 29.02 -1.05
N SER A 119 27.88 29.34 0.05
CA SER A 119 28.07 30.73 0.49
C SER A 119 28.78 31.57 -0.57
N ARG A 120 29.79 31.01 -1.23
CA ARG A 120 30.55 31.68 -2.30
C ARG A 120 29.73 31.85 -3.58
N GLU A 121 29.05 30.80 -4.04
CA GLU A 121 28.26 30.80 -5.27
C GLU A 121 27.06 31.74 -5.17
N MET A 122 26.33 31.67 -4.05
CA MET A 122 25.17 32.50 -3.77
C MET A 122 25.54 33.89 -3.21
N ARG A 123 26.84 34.14 -2.98
CA ARG A 123 27.39 35.40 -2.43
C ARG A 123 26.74 35.83 -1.12
N LEU A 124 26.54 34.89 -0.19
CA LEU A 124 25.79 35.11 1.05
C LEU A 124 26.59 35.82 2.15
N GLY A 125 27.92 35.92 2.01
CA GLY A 125 28.78 36.61 2.97
C GLY A 125 29.09 35.83 4.25
N PHE A 126 28.77 34.53 4.29
CA PHE A 126 29.16 33.64 5.38
C PHE A 126 30.54 33.04 5.12
N SER A 127 31.34 32.92 6.16
CA SER A 127 32.56 32.12 6.14
C SER A 127 32.55 31.15 7.31
N PHE A 128 32.95 29.93 7.00
CA PHE A 128 32.95 28.81 7.90
C PHE A 128 34.38 28.39 8.20
N VAL A 129 34.63 27.97 9.44
CA VAL A 129 35.86 27.30 9.83
C VAL A 129 35.55 25.89 10.28
N ARG A 130 36.48 24.96 10.06
CA ARG A 130 36.27 23.53 10.35
C ARG A 130 35.82 23.27 11.79
N SER A 131 36.26 24.07 12.75
CA SER A 131 35.89 23.93 14.16
C SER A 131 34.41 24.21 14.47
N GLN A 132 33.62 24.74 13.53
CA GLN A 132 32.17 24.94 13.70
C GLN A 132 31.34 23.68 13.41
N PHE A 133 31.93 22.65 12.80
CA PHE A 133 31.30 21.39 12.45
C PHE A 133 31.70 20.27 13.41
N PRO A 134 30.86 19.25 13.64
CA PRO A 134 31.22 18.09 14.45
C PRO A 134 32.51 17.41 13.96
N PRO A 135 33.32 16.81 14.86
CA PRO A 135 34.56 16.14 14.48
C PRO A 135 34.32 14.81 13.73
N ALA A 136 33.12 14.23 13.87
CA ALA A 136 32.71 13.01 13.19
C ALA A 136 31.20 13.04 12.93
N ALA A 137 30.77 12.29 11.92
CA ALA A 137 29.36 12.09 11.61
C ALA A 137 28.62 11.38 12.75
N ASP A 138 27.35 11.71 12.91
CA ASP A 138 26.43 10.94 13.74
C ASP A 138 26.19 9.56 13.07
N PRO A 139 26.42 8.45 13.78
CA PRO A 139 26.32 7.11 13.18
C PRO A 139 24.95 6.80 12.55
N ARG A 140 23.86 7.29 13.14
CA ARG A 140 22.51 7.05 12.62
C ARG A 140 22.26 7.84 11.36
N THR A 141 22.60 9.13 11.39
CA THR A 141 22.44 10.02 10.23
C THR A 141 23.31 9.55 9.07
N LYS A 142 24.53 9.10 9.33
CA LYS A 142 25.42 8.49 8.33
C LYS A 142 24.85 7.21 7.73
N GLN A 143 24.28 6.32 8.55
CA GLN A 143 23.65 5.10 8.05
C GLN A 143 22.45 5.40 7.15
N THR A 144 21.60 6.36 7.55
CA THR A 144 20.49 6.85 6.74
C THR A 144 20.97 7.42 5.41
N GLN A 145 22.04 8.21 5.42
CA GLN A 145 22.65 8.75 4.20
C GLN A 145 23.11 7.65 3.24
N SER A 146 23.84 6.65 3.74
CA SER A 146 24.30 5.53 2.91
C SER A 146 23.16 4.71 2.31
N TYR A 147 22.04 4.58 3.04
CA TYR A 147 20.83 3.94 2.53
C TYR A 147 20.19 4.75 1.39
N ILE A 148 20.07 6.07 1.56
CA ILE A 148 19.54 6.97 0.53
C ILE A 148 20.37 6.88 -0.74
N GLU A 149 21.70 6.96 -0.62
CA GLU A 149 22.62 6.88 -1.75
C GLU A 149 22.53 5.55 -2.49
N ALA A 150 22.45 4.43 -1.76
CA ALA A 150 22.25 3.11 -2.35
C ALA A 150 20.90 3.01 -3.09
N SER A 151 19.84 3.56 -2.50
CA SER A 151 18.51 3.58 -3.11
C SER A 151 18.49 4.40 -4.41
N VAL A 152 19.10 5.58 -4.40
CA VAL A 152 19.21 6.46 -5.58
C VAL A 152 20.03 5.77 -6.68
N ASN A 153 21.17 5.16 -6.34
CA ASN A 153 22.02 4.48 -7.32
C ASN A 153 21.33 3.29 -7.99
N ASN A 154 20.52 2.53 -7.24
CA ASN A 154 19.72 1.45 -7.80
C ASN A 154 18.66 1.98 -8.78
N ILE A 155 17.97 3.06 -8.41
CA ILE A 155 16.97 3.73 -9.27
C ILE A 155 17.61 4.21 -10.58
N ILE A 156 18.74 4.91 -10.51
CA ILE A 156 19.45 5.41 -11.70
C ILE A 156 19.83 4.26 -12.64
N ARG A 157 20.32 3.15 -12.08
CA ARG A 157 20.72 1.96 -12.84
C ARG A 157 19.52 1.30 -13.54
N ASP A 158 18.41 1.18 -12.84
CA ASP A 158 17.22 0.49 -13.33
C ASP A 158 16.46 1.30 -14.41
N MET A 159 16.66 2.62 -14.44
CA MET A 159 15.99 3.54 -15.39
C MET A 159 16.71 3.75 -16.73
N GLN A 160 17.92 3.23 -16.94
CA GLN A 160 18.73 3.45 -18.17
C GLN A 160 18.71 4.92 -18.67
N TRP A 161 18.91 5.88 -17.76
CA TRP A 161 18.78 7.31 -18.09
C TRP A 161 19.63 7.71 -19.31
N SER A 162 18.95 8.10 -20.38
CA SER A 162 19.50 8.87 -21.49
C SER A 162 18.95 10.30 -21.42
N GLU A 163 19.68 11.27 -21.94
CA GLU A 163 19.46 12.73 -21.82
C GLU A 163 18.07 13.23 -22.29
N ALA A 164 17.21 12.38 -22.86
CA ALA A 164 15.90 12.75 -23.42
C ALA A 164 14.73 12.79 -22.39
N ALA A 165 14.95 12.48 -21.11
CA ALA A 165 13.88 12.26 -20.12
C ALA A 165 13.30 13.52 -19.44
N VAL A 166 13.79 14.72 -19.78
CA VAL A 166 13.44 15.98 -19.10
C VAL A 166 11.96 16.40 -19.28
N TYR A 167 11.24 15.88 -20.27
CA TYR A 167 9.87 16.31 -20.59
C TYR A 167 8.72 15.58 -19.85
N ASN A 168 9.02 14.64 -18.94
CA ASN A 168 8.02 13.84 -18.22
C ASN A 168 7.94 14.14 -16.70
N GLU A 169 8.58 15.21 -16.24
CA GLU A 169 8.82 15.46 -14.81
C GLU A 169 7.55 15.63 -13.96
N GLU A 170 6.50 16.28 -14.47
CA GLU A 170 5.25 16.45 -13.72
C GLU A 170 4.51 15.11 -13.55
N LEU A 171 4.51 14.26 -14.58
CA LEU A 171 3.87 12.94 -14.55
C LEU A 171 4.61 11.96 -13.65
N GLU A 172 5.95 11.98 -13.68
CA GLU A 172 6.77 11.15 -12.80
C GLU A 172 6.78 11.68 -11.35
N ALA A 173 6.67 12.99 -11.13
CA ALA A 173 6.46 13.58 -9.79
C ALA A 173 5.10 13.18 -9.20
N LEU A 174 4.03 13.11 -10.02
CA LEU A 174 2.71 12.63 -9.61
C LEU A 174 2.70 11.13 -9.29
N LYS A 175 3.40 10.32 -10.10
CA LYS A 175 3.57 8.87 -9.84
C LYS A 175 4.39 8.63 -8.58
N MET A 176 5.42 9.43 -8.35
CA MET A 176 6.25 9.35 -7.15
C MET A 176 5.52 9.86 -5.91
N ARG A 177 4.71 10.94 -6.01
CA ARG A 177 3.78 11.38 -4.96
C ARG A 177 2.84 10.25 -4.57
N ALA A 178 2.23 9.58 -5.55
CA ALA A 178 1.36 8.44 -5.28
C ALA A 178 2.11 7.26 -4.65
N ALA A 179 3.34 6.97 -5.10
CA ALA A 179 4.18 5.91 -4.52
C ALA A 179 4.70 6.24 -3.10
N ILE A 180 4.89 7.52 -2.78
CA ILE A 180 5.33 8.03 -1.47
C ILE A 180 4.16 8.20 -0.51
N GLU A 181 3.00 8.66 -0.96
CA GLU A 181 1.77 8.63 -0.16
C GLU A 181 1.40 7.17 0.19
N ALA A 182 1.70 6.22 -0.72
CA ALA A 182 1.51 4.78 -0.49
C ALA A 182 2.56 4.11 0.41
N ARG A 183 3.83 4.56 0.42
CA ARG A 183 4.93 3.92 1.19
C ARG A 183 5.48 4.75 2.37
N GLY A 184 5.22 6.04 2.38
CA GLY A 184 5.86 7.02 3.24
C GLY A 184 5.19 7.26 4.58
N GLN A 185 3.97 6.74 4.81
CA GLN A 185 3.36 6.83 6.14
C GLN A 185 3.97 5.80 7.09
N GLN A 186 4.14 4.55 6.67
CA GLN A 186 4.63 3.47 7.54
C GLN A 186 6.16 3.54 7.75
N ALA A 187 6.96 3.78 6.71
CA ALA A 187 8.41 3.91 6.85
C ALA A 187 8.83 5.18 7.63
N ALA A 188 8.05 6.27 7.52
CA ALA A 188 8.25 7.47 8.35
C ALA A 188 7.74 7.25 9.78
N LEU A 189 6.62 6.55 10.00
CA LEU A 189 6.17 6.17 11.35
C LEU A 189 7.14 5.21 12.05
N ASP A 190 7.78 4.30 11.32
CA ASP A 190 8.79 3.38 11.84
C ASP A 190 10.13 4.08 12.17
N LEU A 191 10.40 5.24 11.54
CA LEU A 191 11.54 6.11 11.86
C LEU A 191 11.21 7.21 12.90
N ILE A 192 9.93 7.55 13.11
CA ILE A 192 9.48 8.70 13.93
C ILE A 192 8.69 8.28 15.19
N SER A 193 8.27 7.03 15.36
CA SER A 193 7.50 6.64 16.57
C SER A 193 8.38 6.65 17.83
N PRO A 194 8.06 7.53 18.82
CA PRO A 194 8.79 7.60 20.07
C PRO A 194 8.26 6.50 21.00
N ARG A 195 8.86 5.32 20.97
CA ARG A 195 8.95 4.50 22.17
C ARG A 195 10.20 4.84 22.96
N THR A 196 10.38 6.12 23.28
CA THR A 196 11.27 6.53 24.36
C THR A 196 10.63 7.69 25.12
N CYS A 197 10.20 7.40 26.35
CA CYS A 197 9.95 8.42 27.35
C CYS A 197 11.22 9.27 27.53
N TYR A 198 11.16 10.58 27.31
CA TYR A 198 12.21 11.48 27.77
C TYR A 198 11.81 12.02 29.14
N SER A 199 12.65 11.71 30.14
CA SER A 199 12.61 12.17 31.54
C SER A 199 11.79 11.32 32.53
N CYS A 200 12.40 10.21 32.97
CA CYS A 200 12.15 9.65 34.30
C CYS A 200 13.18 10.23 35.27
N TYR A 201 12.91 11.41 35.85
CA TYR A 201 13.73 11.89 36.98
C TYR A 201 12.94 12.23 38.24
N ARG A 202 11.59 12.33 38.21
CA ARG A 202 10.75 12.38 39.42
C ARG A 202 9.35 11.78 39.17
N HIS A 203 8.86 10.97 40.11
CA HIS A 203 7.50 10.40 40.12
C HIS A 203 6.43 11.45 40.52
N PRO A 204 5.18 11.37 40.02
CA PRO A 204 4.63 10.44 39.01
C PRO A 204 4.65 10.98 37.57
N CYS A 205 4.64 10.08 36.58
CA CYS A 205 4.67 10.39 35.15
C CYS A 205 3.35 11.02 34.66
N THR A 206 3.40 12.17 33.98
CA THR A 206 2.25 12.77 33.30
C THR A 206 2.43 12.75 31.79
N CYS A 207 1.51 12.08 31.09
CA CYS A 207 1.34 12.17 29.64
C CYS A 207 0.12 13.08 29.36
N ARG A 208 0.22 14.07 28.46
CA ARG A 208 -0.94 14.90 28.04
C ARG A 208 -0.88 15.21 26.54
N GLY A 209 -2.02 15.03 25.86
CA GLY A 209 -2.25 15.40 24.47
C GLY A 209 -3.61 14.90 23.96
N SER A 210 -4.68 15.60 24.33
CA SER A 210 -6.09 15.33 24.07
C SER A 210 -6.48 15.47 22.59
N PHE A 211 -7.33 14.55 22.12
CA PHE A 211 -8.23 14.74 20.97
C PHE A 211 -9.17 15.91 21.25
N THR A 212 -9.09 17.01 20.49
CA THR A 212 -10.16 18.00 20.23
C THR A 212 -9.55 19.13 19.39
N ASP A 213 -9.68 19.06 18.06
CA ASP A 213 -9.74 20.20 17.11
C ASP A 213 -9.42 19.75 15.66
N LEU A 214 -10.20 18.80 15.14
CA LEU A 214 -10.14 18.38 13.72
C LEU A 214 -11.27 19.00 12.87
N ALA A 215 -12.01 19.98 13.38
CA ALA A 215 -13.09 20.64 12.62
C ALA A 215 -12.60 21.73 11.63
N SER A 216 -11.29 21.98 11.52
CA SER A 216 -10.73 23.04 10.69
C SER A 216 -9.93 22.56 9.47
N LEU A 217 -9.84 21.26 9.21
CA LEU A 217 -9.18 20.70 8.02
C LEU A 217 -10.15 20.38 6.85
N ASP A 218 -11.47 20.37 7.09
CA ASP A 218 -12.50 20.10 6.08
C ASP A 218 -12.74 21.25 5.07
N LEU A 219 -12.15 22.43 5.29
CA LEU A 219 -12.44 23.64 4.50
C LEU A 219 -11.44 23.95 3.37
N ILE A 220 -10.39 23.14 3.19
CA ILE A 220 -9.37 23.37 2.14
C ILE A 220 -9.55 22.43 0.93
N TRP A 221 -10.39 21.40 1.03
CA TRP A 221 -10.52 20.34 0.01
C TRP A 221 -11.69 20.48 -0.97
N ASN A 222 -12.40 21.60 -0.97
CA ASN A 222 -13.47 21.86 -1.92
C ASN A 222 -13.20 23.13 -2.72
N LYS A 223 -12.44 23.00 -3.82
CA LYS A 223 -12.62 23.75 -5.08
C LYS A 223 -11.59 23.32 -6.15
N GLU A 224 -12.13 22.70 -7.21
CA GLU A 224 -11.74 22.74 -8.63
C GLU A 224 -10.26 22.48 -8.99
N THR A 225 -9.91 21.50 -9.83
CA THR A 225 -10.19 21.52 -11.28
C THR A 225 -10.36 20.13 -11.90
N TYR A 226 -11.46 20.01 -12.66
CA TYR A 226 -11.81 18.89 -13.53
C TYR A 226 -10.87 18.77 -14.74
N PHE A 227 -10.37 17.57 -15.02
CA PHE A 227 -9.93 17.16 -16.36
C PHE A 227 -10.81 15.98 -16.81
N GLU A 228 -11.83 16.27 -17.61
CA GLU A 228 -12.57 15.24 -18.33
C GLU A 228 -11.66 14.59 -19.38
N THR A 229 -11.18 13.37 -19.12
CA THR A 229 -10.72 12.48 -20.19
C THR A 229 -11.85 11.51 -20.52
N LYS A 230 -12.51 11.74 -21.66
CA LYS A 230 -13.49 10.80 -22.23
C LYS A 230 -12.78 9.51 -22.65
N PHE A 231 -12.74 8.52 -21.76
CA PHE A 231 -12.43 7.15 -22.13
C PHE A 231 -13.69 6.48 -22.66
N TYR A 232 -13.67 6.11 -23.94
CA TYR A 232 -14.76 5.39 -24.58
C TYR A 232 -14.84 3.97 -24.03
N SER A 233 -15.84 3.69 -23.19
CA SER A 233 -16.25 2.31 -22.91
C SER A 233 -16.81 1.69 -24.20
N PRO A 234 -16.35 0.49 -24.61
CA PRO A 234 -16.86 -0.17 -25.81
C PRO A 234 -18.36 -0.45 -25.68
N SER A 235 -19.08 -0.42 -26.80
CA SER A 235 -20.53 -0.70 -26.79
C SER A 235 -20.84 -2.11 -26.24
N PRO A 236 -22.01 -2.34 -25.61
CA PRO A 236 -22.34 -3.61 -24.95
C PRO A 236 -22.19 -4.84 -25.86
N SER A 237 -22.49 -4.71 -27.16
CA SER A 237 -22.33 -5.79 -28.15
C SER A 237 -20.87 -6.13 -28.46
N THR A 238 -20.00 -5.12 -28.42
CA THR A 238 -18.55 -5.27 -28.67
C THR A 238 -17.89 -5.86 -27.44
N ALA A 239 -18.23 -5.36 -26.24
CA ALA A 239 -17.81 -5.93 -24.98
C ALA A 239 -18.21 -7.42 -24.88
N ARG A 240 -19.44 -7.78 -25.29
CA ARG A 240 -19.92 -9.16 -25.26
C ARG A 240 -19.08 -10.12 -26.11
N ARG A 241 -18.78 -9.75 -27.36
CA ARG A 241 -17.95 -10.55 -28.29
C ARG A 241 -16.50 -10.66 -27.80
N MET A 242 -15.95 -9.59 -27.24
CA MET A 242 -14.60 -9.59 -26.67
C MET A 242 -14.50 -10.56 -25.49
N THR A 243 -15.49 -10.59 -24.58
CA THR A 243 -15.45 -11.53 -23.44
C THR A 243 -15.60 -12.98 -23.86
N GLU A 244 -16.48 -13.31 -24.82
CA GLU A 244 -16.62 -14.68 -25.34
C GLU A 244 -15.34 -15.14 -26.05
N HIS A 245 -14.74 -14.28 -26.86
CA HIS A 245 -13.44 -14.54 -27.49
C HIS A 245 -12.32 -14.74 -26.46
N ASN A 246 -12.28 -13.92 -25.41
CA ASN A 246 -11.29 -14.04 -24.35
C ASN A 246 -11.50 -15.34 -23.56
N ARG A 247 -12.74 -15.71 -23.21
CA ARG A 247 -13.05 -16.99 -22.57
C ARG A 247 -12.52 -18.18 -23.38
N GLU A 248 -12.81 -18.22 -24.67
CA GLU A 248 -12.29 -19.29 -25.54
C GLU A 248 -10.77 -19.28 -25.61
N LYS A 249 -10.15 -18.10 -25.67
CA LYS A 249 -8.69 -17.97 -25.69
C LYS A 249 -8.08 -18.51 -24.40
N THR A 250 -8.66 -18.19 -23.25
CA THR A 250 -8.22 -18.65 -21.93
C THR A 250 -8.41 -20.16 -21.81
N LEU A 251 -9.55 -20.69 -22.26
CA LEU A 251 -9.79 -22.14 -22.33
C LEU A 251 -8.81 -22.88 -23.26
N ARG A 252 -8.38 -22.27 -24.37
CA ARG A 252 -7.35 -22.85 -25.27
C ARG A 252 -5.97 -22.96 -24.63
N HIS A 253 -5.65 -22.07 -23.67
CA HIS A 253 -4.37 -22.09 -22.95
C HIS A 253 -4.47 -22.82 -21.60
N TYR A 254 -5.67 -23.26 -21.22
CA TYR A 254 -5.89 -24.04 -20.02
C TYR A 254 -5.18 -25.40 -20.16
N PRO A 255 -4.32 -25.80 -19.21
CA PRO A 255 -3.57 -27.04 -19.34
C PRO A 255 -4.49 -28.26 -19.46
N ALA A 256 -4.18 -29.13 -20.42
CA ALA A 256 -4.93 -30.36 -20.62
C ALA A 256 -4.87 -31.26 -19.36
N GLY A 257 -6.02 -31.82 -18.97
CA GLY A 257 -6.13 -32.71 -17.81
C GLY A 257 -6.35 -32.01 -16.47
N MET A 258 -6.43 -30.67 -16.42
CA MET A 258 -6.83 -29.97 -15.20
C MET A 258 -8.33 -29.93 -15.01
N ALA A 259 -8.77 -30.13 -13.77
CA ALA A 259 -10.16 -29.96 -13.38
C ALA A 259 -10.54 -28.48 -13.45
N ARG A 260 -11.69 -28.22 -14.06
CA ARG A 260 -12.35 -26.92 -14.04
C ARG A 260 -13.48 -26.94 -13.03
N LEU A 261 -13.96 -25.76 -12.66
CA LEU A 261 -15.06 -25.65 -11.73
C LEU A 261 -16.33 -26.35 -12.24
N GLU A 262 -16.61 -26.24 -13.53
CA GLU A 262 -17.76 -26.87 -14.19
C GLU A 262 -17.68 -28.40 -14.25
N ASP A 263 -16.49 -28.98 -14.04
CA ASP A 263 -16.31 -30.42 -13.98
C ASP A 263 -16.67 -30.99 -12.59
N VAL A 264 -16.77 -30.12 -11.58
CA VAL A 264 -17.02 -30.47 -10.16
C VAL A 264 -18.38 -29.98 -9.68
N VAL A 265 -18.78 -28.76 -10.06
CA VAL A 265 -20.02 -28.13 -9.63
C VAL A 265 -21.07 -28.22 -10.74
N ASP A 266 -22.22 -28.81 -10.43
CA ASP A 266 -23.34 -28.92 -11.37
C ASP A 266 -23.83 -27.50 -11.78
N PRO A 267 -23.91 -27.18 -13.09
CA PRO A 267 -24.34 -25.88 -13.58
C PRO A 267 -25.71 -25.40 -13.10
N LYS A 268 -26.56 -26.27 -12.57
CA LYS A 268 -27.88 -25.91 -12.01
C LYS A 268 -27.79 -25.15 -10.69
N HIS A 269 -26.66 -25.25 -9.97
CA HIS A 269 -26.50 -24.59 -8.68
C HIS A 269 -26.36 -23.07 -8.87
N PRO A 270 -26.86 -22.28 -7.92
CA PRO A 270 -26.77 -20.83 -8.00
C PRO A 270 -25.30 -20.39 -8.05
N LYS A 271 -25.01 -19.30 -8.75
CA LYS A 271 -23.65 -18.77 -8.91
C LYS A 271 -23.58 -17.39 -8.27
N LYS A 272 -23.41 -17.36 -6.95
CA LYS A 272 -23.43 -16.14 -6.15
C LYS A 272 -22.03 -15.59 -5.94
N VAL A 273 -21.14 -16.35 -5.30
CA VAL A 273 -19.77 -15.92 -5.04
C VAL A 273 -18.79 -16.91 -5.64
N LEU A 274 -17.84 -16.41 -6.43
CA LEU A 274 -16.68 -17.18 -6.81
C LEU A 274 -15.47 -16.70 -6.01
N ILE A 275 -14.88 -17.60 -5.22
CA ILE A 275 -13.67 -17.36 -4.44
C ILE A 275 -12.50 -17.96 -5.20
N TYR A 276 -11.45 -17.19 -5.47
CA TYR A 276 -10.17 -17.77 -5.85
C TYR A 276 -9.19 -17.66 -4.69
N VAL A 277 -8.47 -18.77 -4.44
CA VAL A 277 -7.45 -18.85 -3.39
C VAL A 277 -6.08 -18.78 -4.03
N LEU A 278 -5.26 -17.84 -3.59
CA LEU A 278 -3.88 -17.68 -4.05
C LEU A 278 -2.98 -18.73 -3.40
N LEU A 279 -2.26 -19.48 -4.23
CA LEU A 279 -1.29 -20.48 -3.79
C LEU A 279 0.01 -20.34 -4.58
N THR A 280 1.12 -20.68 -3.92
CA THR A 280 2.35 -21.08 -4.61
C THR A 280 2.38 -22.59 -4.83
N ALA A 281 3.18 -23.05 -5.78
CA ALA A 281 3.38 -24.48 -6.06
C ALA A 281 3.80 -25.29 -4.81
N SER A 282 4.60 -24.71 -3.90
CA SER A 282 5.01 -25.36 -2.66
C SER A 282 3.92 -25.40 -1.58
N GLN A 283 2.90 -24.54 -1.69
CA GLN A 283 1.80 -24.45 -0.73
C GLN A 283 0.63 -25.41 -1.04
N VAL A 284 0.54 -25.93 -2.28
CA VAL A 284 -0.57 -26.81 -2.70
C VAL A 284 -0.75 -28.02 -1.78
N GLU A 285 0.34 -28.72 -1.45
CA GLU A 285 0.30 -29.93 -0.61
C GLU A 285 0.30 -29.65 0.92
N THR A 286 0.42 -28.37 1.32
CA THR A 286 0.45 -27.95 2.73
C THR A 286 -0.79 -27.13 3.08
N ARG A 287 -0.74 -25.80 2.88
CA ARG A 287 -1.85 -24.88 3.18
C ARG A 287 -3.02 -25.06 2.23
N GLY A 288 -2.75 -25.28 0.94
CA GLY A 288 -3.77 -25.58 -0.07
C GLY A 288 -4.56 -26.84 0.27
N LYS A 289 -3.90 -27.88 0.78
CA LYS A 289 -4.56 -29.10 1.25
C LYS A 289 -5.57 -28.82 2.36
N ALA A 290 -5.24 -27.93 3.31
CA ALA A 290 -6.15 -27.56 4.38
C ALA A 290 -7.41 -26.87 3.85
N VAL A 291 -7.28 -25.97 2.87
CA VAL A 291 -8.41 -25.34 2.17
C VAL A 291 -9.26 -26.41 1.46
N ILE A 292 -8.62 -27.27 0.66
CA ILE A 292 -9.27 -28.32 -0.14
C ILE A 292 -10.11 -29.24 0.75
N GLU A 293 -9.55 -29.72 1.86
CA GLU A 293 -10.19 -30.70 2.75
C GLU A 293 -11.25 -30.11 3.69
N THR A 294 -11.37 -28.77 3.76
CA THR A 294 -12.28 -28.09 4.68
C THR A 294 -13.35 -27.27 3.95
N TRP A 295 -13.19 -25.95 3.86
CA TRP A 295 -14.23 -25.03 3.40
C TRP A 295 -14.42 -25.07 1.88
N MET A 296 -13.41 -25.49 1.10
CA MET A 296 -13.59 -25.77 -0.33
C MET A 296 -14.46 -27.01 -0.57
N ASP A 297 -14.21 -28.11 0.13
CA ASP A 297 -15.07 -29.31 0.05
C ASP A 297 -16.50 -29.01 0.51
N TYR A 298 -16.63 -28.22 1.58
CA TYR A 298 -17.94 -27.76 2.06
C TYR A 298 -18.69 -26.95 0.99
N ALA A 299 -18.02 -25.99 0.34
CA ALA A 299 -18.60 -25.12 -0.68
C ALA A 299 -18.93 -25.87 -1.99
N ASN A 300 -17.94 -26.56 -2.57
CA ASN A 300 -18.08 -27.11 -3.91
C ASN A 300 -18.80 -28.46 -3.96
N ASN A 301 -18.61 -29.31 -2.94
CA ASN A 301 -19.06 -30.70 -2.99
C ASN A 301 -20.25 -30.97 -2.05
N ARG A 302 -20.24 -30.43 -0.83
CA ARG A 302 -21.28 -30.73 0.18
C ARG A 302 -22.49 -29.80 0.09
N HIS A 303 -22.25 -28.51 -0.15
CA HIS A 303 -23.27 -27.47 -0.16
C HIS A 303 -23.20 -26.51 -1.37
N PRO A 304 -23.09 -27.02 -2.62
CA PRO A 304 -23.06 -26.16 -3.81
C PRO A 304 -24.36 -25.35 -3.98
N GLU A 305 -25.48 -25.75 -3.35
CA GLU A 305 -26.73 -24.98 -3.33
C GLU A 305 -26.63 -23.62 -2.64
N LEU A 306 -25.60 -23.38 -1.81
CA LEU A 306 -25.33 -22.06 -1.22
C LEU A 306 -24.82 -21.05 -2.26
N GLY A 307 -24.38 -21.54 -3.42
CA GLY A 307 -23.88 -20.74 -4.54
C GLY A 307 -22.58 -20.00 -4.28
N VAL A 308 -21.82 -20.46 -3.28
CA VAL A 308 -20.43 -20.05 -3.05
C VAL A 308 -19.56 -21.17 -3.59
N HIS A 309 -18.66 -20.84 -4.52
CA HIS A 309 -17.77 -21.80 -5.15
C HIS A 309 -16.33 -21.34 -5.07
N VAL A 310 -15.40 -22.29 -5.00
CA VAL A 310 -13.98 -22.06 -4.75
C VAL A 310 -13.13 -22.64 -5.87
N VAL A 311 -12.14 -21.89 -6.33
CA VAL A 311 -11.11 -22.34 -7.28
C VAL A 311 -9.73 -21.95 -6.77
N LEU A 312 -8.71 -22.70 -7.15
CA LEU A 312 -7.34 -22.39 -6.74
C LEU A 312 -6.59 -21.68 -7.89
N ALA A 313 -5.93 -20.57 -7.56
CA ALA A 313 -5.01 -19.86 -8.45
C ALA A 313 -3.58 -20.21 -8.02
N TYR A 314 -2.85 -20.94 -8.86
CA TYR A 314 -1.55 -21.50 -8.47
C TYR A 314 -0.49 -21.25 -9.54
N ASP A 315 0.76 -21.08 -9.13
CA ASP A 315 1.90 -20.73 -10.00
C ASP A 315 2.82 -21.91 -10.36
N GLY A 316 2.27 -23.12 -10.33
CA GLY A 316 3.00 -24.37 -10.52
C GLY A 316 2.78 -25.03 -11.88
N LYS A 317 3.42 -26.19 -12.05
CA LYS A 317 3.06 -27.13 -13.13
C LYS A 317 1.85 -27.97 -12.70
N PRO A 318 1.11 -28.58 -13.65
CA PRO A 318 0.10 -29.59 -13.34
C PRO A 318 0.60 -30.67 -12.36
N THR A 319 -0.23 -30.98 -11.38
CA THR A 319 -0.04 -32.05 -10.37
C THR A 319 -1.26 -32.97 -10.31
N ASP A 320 -1.18 -34.11 -9.62
CA ASP A 320 -2.33 -35.00 -9.41
C ASP A 320 -3.49 -34.34 -8.65
N VAL A 321 -3.20 -33.31 -7.85
CA VAL A 321 -4.22 -32.47 -7.20
C VAL A 321 -4.94 -31.62 -8.25
N SER A 322 -4.21 -31.04 -9.22
CA SER A 322 -4.77 -30.22 -10.30
C SER A 322 -5.73 -30.94 -11.23
N GLN A 323 -5.68 -32.26 -11.28
CA GLN A 323 -6.58 -33.08 -12.09
C GLN A 323 -7.93 -33.33 -11.41
N ARG A 324 -8.04 -33.08 -10.11
CA ARG A 324 -9.23 -33.40 -9.30
C ARG A 324 -9.84 -32.20 -8.61
N VAL A 325 -9.06 -31.14 -8.41
CA VAL A 325 -9.45 -29.92 -7.71
C VAL A 325 -9.51 -28.77 -8.72
N PRO A 326 -10.62 -28.03 -8.81
CA PRO A 326 -10.77 -26.88 -9.69
C PRO A 326 -9.65 -25.86 -9.49
N MET A 327 -8.77 -25.71 -10.48
CA MET A 327 -7.65 -24.77 -10.39
C MET A 327 -7.15 -24.29 -11.74
N PHE A 328 -6.73 -23.03 -11.80
CA PHE A 328 -6.17 -22.41 -12.99
C PHE A 328 -4.74 -21.91 -12.75
N PRO A 329 -3.84 -22.03 -13.75
CA PRO A 329 -2.48 -21.55 -13.61
C PRO A 329 -2.42 -20.03 -13.69
N VAL A 330 -1.55 -19.43 -12.88
CA VAL A 330 -1.11 -18.04 -13.00
C VAL A 330 0.40 -18.00 -13.17
N LYS A 331 0.93 -16.96 -13.82
CA LYS A 331 2.37 -16.81 -13.98
C LYS A 331 2.96 -16.24 -12.69
N SER A 332 4.12 -16.76 -12.28
CA SER A 332 4.87 -16.16 -11.18
C SER A 332 6.37 -16.22 -11.37
N THR A 333 7.03 -15.18 -10.85
CA THR A 333 8.47 -15.05 -10.65
C THR A 333 8.87 -14.96 -9.16
N GLY A 334 7.96 -15.22 -8.21
CA GLY A 334 8.23 -15.27 -6.76
C GLY A 334 7.24 -14.49 -5.87
N TYR A 335 7.52 -14.40 -4.56
CA TYR A 335 6.69 -13.69 -3.56
C TYR A 335 6.62 -12.17 -3.80
N GLY A 336 7.70 -11.57 -4.33
CA GLY A 336 7.75 -10.14 -4.69
C GLY A 336 6.82 -9.73 -5.84
N ASP A 337 6.15 -10.71 -6.49
CA ASP A 337 5.19 -10.49 -7.56
C ASP A 337 3.76 -10.93 -7.17
N LEU A 338 3.45 -11.02 -5.87
CA LEU A 338 2.12 -11.41 -5.37
C LEU A 338 1.00 -10.54 -5.97
N TYR A 339 1.21 -9.23 -6.07
CA TYR A 339 0.25 -8.32 -6.70
C TYR A 339 -0.02 -8.69 -8.16
N LYS A 340 1.00 -9.11 -8.93
CA LYS A 340 0.80 -9.57 -10.32
C LYS A 340 -0.08 -10.81 -10.39
N LYS A 341 0.10 -11.75 -9.45
CA LYS A 341 -0.76 -12.94 -9.35
C LYS A 341 -2.21 -12.56 -9.09
N VAL A 342 -2.45 -11.58 -8.23
CA VAL A 342 -3.81 -11.10 -7.90
C VAL A 342 -4.48 -10.52 -9.13
N TYR A 343 -3.80 -9.63 -9.85
CA TYR A 343 -4.32 -9.04 -11.10
C TYR A 343 -4.55 -10.10 -12.20
N GLU A 344 -3.62 -11.03 -12.38
CA GLU A 344 -3.77 -12.12 -13.35
C GLU A 344 -4.90 -13.09 -12.96
N SER A 345 -5.07 -13.34 -11.65
CA SER A 345 -6.16 -14.17 -11.13
C SER A 345 -7.52 -13.54 -11.37
N PHE A 346 -7.70 -12.26 -11.04
CA PHE A 346 -8.94 -11.54 -11.34
C PHE A 346 -9.22 -11.48 -12.84
N ALA A 347 -8.20 -11.29 -13.68
CA ALA A 347 -8.36 -11.30 -15.12
C ALA A 347 -8.84 -12.67 -15.62
N THR A 348 -8.20 -13.75 -15.16
CA THR A 348 -8.56 -15.13 -15.52
C THR A 348 -9.97 -15.49 -15.02
N VAL A 349 -10.28 -15.12 -13.78
CA VAL A 349 -11.60 -15.30 -13.17
C VAL A 349 -12.68 -14.56 -13.96
N TRP A 350 -12.44 -13.31 -14.38
CA TRP A 350 -13.40 -12.57 -15.20
C TRP A 350 -13.61 -13.22 -16.57
N GLU A 351 -12.53 -13.65 -17.23
CA GLU A 351 -12.58 -14.30 -18.54
C GLU A 351 -13.36 -15.62 -18.50
N LEU A 352 -13.14 -16.42 -17.46
CA LEU A 352 -13.82 -17.71 -17.31
C LEU A 352 -15.24 -17.55 -16.76
N TYR A 353 -15.44 -16.71 -15.75
CA TYR A 353 -16.63 -16.74 -14.89
C TYR A 353 -17.33 -15.38 -14.69
N GLY A 354 -16.78 -14.30 -15.24
CA GLY A 354 -17.23 -12.92 -14.98
C GLY A 354 -18.71 -12.64 -15.21
N LYS A 355 -19.32 -13.34 -16.16
CA LYS A 355 -20.75 -13.20 -16.51
C LYS A 355 -21.67 -14.13 -15.70
N ASP A 356 -21.09 -15.13 -15.05
CA ASP A 356 -21.83 -16.22 -14.44
C ASP A 356 -22.09 -15.98 -12.96
N TYR A 357 -21.24 -15.21 -12.27
CA TYR A 357 -21.32 -14.94 -10.82
C TYR A 357 -21.72 -13.51 -10.49
N ASP A 358 -22.29 -13.32 -9.31
CA ASP A 358 -22.69 -12.02 -8.76
C ASP A 358 -21.52 -11.31 -8.06
N TYR A 359 -20.63 -12.06 -7.41
CA TYR A 359 -19.51 -11.56 -6.61
C TYR A 359 -18.24 -12.39 -6.79
N PHE A 360 -17.08 -11.76 -6.63
CA PHE A 360 -15.76 -12.37 -6.81
C PHE A 360 -14.86 -12.05 -5.62
N MET A 361 -14.33 -13.07 -4.95
CA MET A 361 -13.55 -12.90 -3.73
C MET A 361 -12.11 -13.38 -3.93
N LYS A 362 -11.15 -12.56 -3.50
CA LYS A 362 -9.76 -12.97 -3.26
C LYS A 362 -9.63 -13.59 -1.87
N ALA A 363 -8.94 -14.71 -1.78
CA ALA A 363 -8.59 -15.36 -0.52
C ALA A 363 -7.11 -15.76 -0.50
N ASP A 364 -6.45 -15.60 0.66
CA ASP A 364 -5.12 -16.15 0.91
C ASP A 364 -5.19 -17.61 1.39
N ASP A 365 -4.05 -18.30 1.39
CA ASP A 365 -3.98 -19.72 1.70
C ASP A 365 -4.06 -20.07 3.19
N ASP A 366 -3.96 -19.06 4.06
CA ASP A 366 -4.17 -19.12 5.51
C ASP A 366 -5.48 -18.44 5.96
N LEU A 367 -6.38 -18.18 5.01
CA LEU A 367 -7.74 -17.69 5.25
C LEU A 367 -8.73 -18.85 5.40
N PHE A 368 -9.55 -18.83 6.46
CA PHE A 368 -10.74 -19.67 6.56
C PHE A 368 -12.00 -18.87 6.23
N VAL A 369 -12.90 -19.42 5.42
CA VAL A 369 -14.19 -18.78 5.07
C VAL A 369 -15.35 -19.61 5.60
N HIS A 370 -16.24 -18.96 6.36
CA HIS A 370 -17.53 -19.55 6.72
C HIS A 370 -18.50 -19.42 5.55
N VAL A 371 -18.68 -20.51 4.80
CA VAL A 371 -19.39 -20.53 3.52
C VAL A 371 -20.88 -20.19 3.68
N ASP A 372 -21.53 -20.70 4.72
CA ASP A 372 -22.93 -20.42 5.06
C ASP A 372 -23.14 -18.94 5.42
N ARG A 373 -22.23 -18.36 6.20
CA ARG A 373 -22.26 -16.94 6.59
C ARG A 373 -21.99 -16.04 5.39
N LEU A 374 -21.02 -16.39 4.54
CA LEU A 374 -20.75 -15.63 3.31
C LEU A 374 -21.95 -15.67 2.36
N ALA A 375 -22.60 -16.83 2.21
CA ALA A 375 -23.84 -16.94 1.43
C ALA A 375 -24.95 -16.04 1.99
N ALA A 376 -25.12 -16.00 3.31
CA ALA A 376 -26.08 -15.12 3.97
C ALA A 376 -25.75 -13.63 3.79
N VAL A 377 -24.46 -13.26 3.79
CA VAL A 377 -24.00 -11.88 3.54
C VAL A 377 -24.41 -11.42 2.14
N VAL A 378 -24.08 -12.19 1.10
CA VAL A 378 -24.39 -11.79 -0.29
C VAL A 378 -25.87 -11.94 -0.66
N ALA A 379 -26.64 -12.66 0.14
CA ALA A 379 -28.10 -12.71 0.04
C ALA A 379 -28.79 -11.46 0.61
N ASN A 380 -28.06 -10.58 1.31
CA ASN A 380 -28.61 -9.34 1.83
C ASN A 380 -29.02 -8.41 0.66
N PRO A 381 -30.29 -7.99 0.58
CA PRO A 381 -30.78 -7.12 -0.49
C PRO A 381 -30.10 -5.74 -0.57
N ALA A 382 -29.38 -5.32 0.48
CA ALA A 382 -28.59 -4.10 0.48
C ALA A 382 -27.32 -4.19 -0.39
N LEU A 383 -26.87 -5.40 -0.71
CA LEU A 383 -25.74 -5.63 -1.60
C LEU A 383 -26.25 -5.76 -3.03
N ASP A 384 -25.73 -4.92 -3.92
CA ASP A 384 -26.09 -4.93 -5.34
C ASP A 384 -24.88 -5.38 -6.18
N PRO A 385 -24.94 -6.55 -6.85
CA PRO A 385 -23.85 -7.04 -7.68
C PRO A 385 -23.62 -6.20 -8.95
N ASP A 386 -24.61 -5.42 -9.36
CA ASP A 386 -24.54 -4.55 -10.54
C ASP A 386 -24.12 -3.10 -10.21
N SER A 387 -23.79 -2.84 -8.93
CA SER A 387 -23.20 -1.57 -8.47
C SER A 387 -21.69 -1.67 -8.30
N LEU A 388 -20.97 -0.54 -8.39
CA LEU A 388 -19.52 -0.49 -8.28
C LEU A 388 -19.04 -0.59 -6.82
N GLN A 389 -18.94 -1.82 -6.29
CA GLN A 389 -18.67 -2.06 -4.87
C GLN A 389 -17.50 -3.01 -4.66
N VAL A 390 -16.67 -2.66 -3.69
CA VAL A 390 -15.59 -3.48 -3.16
C VAL A 390 -15.83 -3.63 -1.66
N TYR A 391 -15.98 -4.85 -1.19
CA TYR A 391 -16.29 -5.16 0.19
C TYR A 391 -15.11 -5.85 0.88
N GLY A 392 -14.81 -5.45 2.10
CA GLY A 392 -13.69 -6.03 2.84
C GLY A 392 -13.49 -5.40 4.21
N TYR A 393 -12.33 -5.69 4.82
CA TYR A 393 -11.87 -4.99 6.00
C TYR A 393 -11.28 -3.67 5.55
N ARG A 394 -12.07 -2.60 5.67
CA ARG A 394 -11.61 -1.26 5.34
C ARG A 394 -10.47 -0.89 6.27
N ASP A 395 -9.43 -0.32 5.68
CA ASP A 395 -8.29 0.18 6.42
C ASP A 395 -8.71 1.19 7.51
N PRO A 396 -8.36 0.95 8.79
CA PRO A 396 -8.80 1.77 9.90
C PRO A 396 -8.17 3.16 9.91
N THR A 397 -7.13 3.41 9.10
CA THR A 397 -6.51 4.74 8.98
C THR A 397 -7.32 5.71 8.10
N GLY A 398 -8.42 5.23 7.49
CA GLY A 398 -9.35 6.02 6.70
C GLY A 398 -9.16 5.87 5.19
N SER A 399 -8.16 5.10 4.74
CA SER A 399 -7.99 4.86 3.31
C SER A 399 -9.15 4.04 2.72
N ASP A 400 -9.30 4.13 1.41
CA ASP A 400 -10.34 3.42 0.64
C ASP A 400 -9.94 1.97 0.29
N MET A 401 -8.86 1.47 0.89
CA MET A 401 -8.33 0.12 0.72
C MET A 401 -9.09 -0.93 1.54
N CYS A 402 -9.25 -2.13 0.96
CA CYS A 402 -9.57 -3.33 1.73
C CYS A 402 -8.28 -4.10 2.01
N TRP A 403 -8.00 -4.43 3.26
CA TRP A 403 -6.82 -5.24 3.62
C TRP A 403 -6.85 -6.60 2.92
N GLY A 404 -5.70 -7.03 2.39
CA GLY A 404 -5.59 -8.23 1.56
C GLY A 404 -5.78 -9.54 2.31
N GLY A 405 -5.20 -9.66 3.51
CA GLY A 405 -5.14 -10.91 4.27
C GLY A 405 -6.52 -11.54 4.54
N PRO A 406 -7.45 -10.79 5.15
CA PRO A 406 -8.80 -11.28 5.36
C PRO A 406 -9.62 -11.55 4.08
N GLY A 407 -9.09 -11.17 2.91
CA GLY A 407 -9.77 -11.24 1.63
C GLY A 407 -10.59 -9.99 1.33
N TYR A 408 -11.07 -9.89 0.10
CA TYR A 408 -11.99 -8.84 -0.29
C TYR A 408 -12.83 -9.29 -1.49
N ILE A 409 -14.02 -8.71 -1.62
CA ILE A 409 -15.05 -9.11 -2.56
C ILE A 409 -15.31 -7.96 -3.52
N LEU A 410 -15.21 -8.21 -4.82
CA LEU A 410 -15.66 -7.31 -5.87
C LEU A 410 -17.06 -7.74 -6.30
N SER A 411 -17.97 -6.78 -6.46
CA SER A 411 -19.20 -7.02 -7.20
C SER A 411 -18.91 -7.36 -8.66
N ARG A 412 -19.85 -8.00 -9.35
CA ARG A 412 -19.75 -8.25 -10.79
C ARG A 412 -19.46 -6.97 -11.56
N GLN A 413 -20.15 -5.89 -11.26
CA GLN A 413 -19.92 -4.61 -11.92
C GLN A 413 -18.54 -4.04 -11.59
N ALA A 414 -18.03 -4.18 -10.35
CA ALA A 414 -16.68 -3.74 -10.03
C ALA A 414 -15.60 -4.49 -10.80
N LEU A 415 -15.68 -5.82 -10.86
CA LEU A 415 -14.71 -6.61 -11.63
C LEU A 415 -14.82 -6.33 -13.14
N LYS A 416 -16.03 -6.11 -13.65
CA LYS A 416 -16.28 -5.75 -15.06
C LYS A 416 -15.59 -4.45 -15.45
N GLU A 417 -15.72 -3.41 -14.63
CA GLU A 417 -15.15 -2.10 -14.91
C GLU A 417 -13.63 -2.10 -14.80
N ILE A 418 -13.06 -2.78 -13.79
CA ILE A 418 -11.61 -2.83 -13.60
C ILE A 418 -10.89 -3.79 -14.55
N TYR A 419 -11.56 -4.83 -15.07
CA TYR A 419 -10.96 -5.89 -15.89
C TYR A 419 -10.07 -5.37 -17.04
N PRO A 420 -10.51 -4.42 -17.89
CA PRO A 420 -9.68 -3.89 -18.98
C PRO A 420 -8.39 -3.20 -18.51
N HIS A 421 -8.35 -2.81 -17.24
CA HIS A 421 -7.28 -2.04 -16.62
C HIS A 421 -6.34 -2.89 -15.76
N LEU A 422 -6.73 -4.11 -15.37
CA LEU A 422 -5.96 -4.98 -14.46
C LEU A 422 -4.51 -5.16 -14.91
N LYS A 423 -4.26 -5.41 -16.21
CA LYS A 423 -2.88 -5.53 -16.74
C LYS A 423 -2.09 -4.25 -16.53
N ARG A 424 -2.70 -3.10 -16.85
CA ARG A 424 -2.02 -1.80 -16.73
C ARG A 424 -1.79 -1.42 -15.27
N CYS A 425 -2.75 -1.69 -14.39
CA CYS A 425 -2.57 -1.51 -12.95
C CYS A 425 -1.45 -2.39 -12.40
N SER A 426 -1.37 -3.64 -12.85
CA SER A 426 -0.25 -4.52 -12.53
C SER A 426 1.10 -3.98 -13.01
N ASP A 427 1.16 -3.36 -14.20
CA ASP A 427 2.42 -2.82 -14.74
C ASP A 427 2.80 -1.47 -14.08
N ASP A 428 1.81 -0.65 -13.70
CA ASP A 428 2.01 0.75 -13.29
C ASP A 428 2.36 0.93 -11.79
N PHE A 429 1.88 0.07 -10.88
CA PHE A 429 1.96 0.36 -9.43
C PHE A 429 3.11 -0.31 -8.68
N GLY A 430 3.39 -1.60 -8.88
CA GLY A 430 4.46 -2.30 -8.16
C GLY A 430 4.39 -2.23 -6.62
N LEU A 431 3.19 -2.05 -6.06
CA LEU A 431 2.88 -1.98 -4.62
C LEU A 431 2.30 -3.33 -4.11
N GLU A 432 2.09 -3.44 -2.79
CA GLU A 432 1.25 -4.49 -2.20
C GLU A 432 -0.13 -4.56 -2.90
N GLU A 433 -0.71 -5.75 -3.00
CA GLU A 433 -1.84 -5.99 -3.90
C GLU A 433 -3.11 -5.23 -3.49
N ASP A 434 -3.36 -5.13 -2.18
CA ASP A 434 -4.51 -4.49 -1.59
C ASP A 434 -4.48 -2.98 -1.78
N ILE A 435 -3.32 -2.37 -1.53
CA ILE A 435 -3.04 -0.97 -1.83
C ILE A 435 -3.20 -0.73 -3.32
N SER A 436 -2.53 -1.52 -4.16
CA SER A 436 -2.55 -1.39 -5.62
C SER A 436 -3.96 -1.45 -6.19
N MET A 437 -4.80 -2.37 -5.69
CA MET A 437 -6.19 -2.51 -6.15
C MET A 437 -7.01 -1.24 -5.87
N ALA A 438 -6.89 -0.67 -4.67
CA ALA A 438 -7.55 0.59 -4.32
C ALA A 438 -7.11 1.74 -5.24
N TYR A 439 -5.81 1.87 -5.50
CA TYR A 439 -5.27 2.85 -6.44
C TYR A 439 -5.79 2.64 -7.86
N CYS A 440 -5.94 1.39 -8.30
CA CYS A 440 -6.50 1.08 -9.61
C CYS A 440 -7.94 1.60 -9.73
N PHE A 441 -8.79 1.37 -8.72
CA PHE A 441 -10.16 1.93 -8.71
C PHE A 441 -10.18 3.46 -8.70
N THR A 442 -9.33 4.11 -7.88
CA THR A 442 -9.24 5.57 -7.82
C THR A 442 -8.72 6.19 -9.12
N ARG A 443 -7.68 5.60 -9.72
CA ARG A 443 -6.99 6.16 -10.91
C ARG A 443 -7.91 6.27 -12.12
N TYR A 444 -8.76 5.26 -12.33
CA TYR A 444 -9.66 5.22 -13.48
C TYR A 444 -11.02 5.87 -13.20
N GLN A 445 -11.23 6.39 -11.98
CA GLN A 445 -12.41 7.18 -11.59
C GLN A 445 -13.72 6.55 -12.08
N PHE A 446 -13.86 5.25 -11.84
CA PHE A 446 -15.01 4.50 -12.31
C PHE A 446 -16.30 5.12 -11.74
N ASN A 447 -17.23 5.43 -12.64
CA ASN A 447 -18.53 6.01 -12.33
C ASN A 447 -19.61 5.13 -12.94
N VAL A 448 -20.42 4.49 -12.11
CA VAL A 448 -21.54 3.65 -12.55
C VAL A 448 -22.82 4.33 -12.11
N HIS A 449 -23.72 4.59 -13.06
CA HIS A 449 -24.99 5.31 -12.79
C HIS A 449 -24.79 6.68 -12.10
N ASN A 450 -23.72 7.41 -12.43
CA ASN A 450 -23.30 8.66 -11.78
C ASN A 450 -22.93 8.52 -10.30
N GLU A 451 -22.69 7.30 -9.81
CA GLU A 451 -22.10 7.06 -8.50
C GLU A 451 -20.61 6.74 -8.64
N PRO A 452 -19.72 7.51 -7.99
CA PRO A 452 -18.30 7.19 -7.96
C PRO A 452 -18.06 5.97 -7.08
N TRP A 453 -16.91 5.33 -7.28
CA TRP A 453 -16.42 4.33 -6.35
C TRP A 453 -16.35 4.90 -4.93
N LYS A 454 -16.96 4.22 -3.96
CA LYS A 454 -17.12 4.70 -2.57
C LYS A 454 -15.95 4.27 -1.66
N GLY A 455 -14.91 3.67 -2.23
CA GLY A 455 -13.86 2.99 -1.49
C GLY A 455 -14.29 1.62 -0.96
N CYS A 456 -13.39 0.96 -0.25
CA CYS A 456 -13.68 -0.28 0.47
C CYS A 456 -14.85 -0.08 1.44
N GLN A 457 -15.88 -0.91 1.28
CA GLN A 457 -17.05 -0.93 2.15
C GLN A 457 -16.95 -2.09 3.14
N GLY A 458 -17.23 -1.82 4.41
CA GLY A 458 -17.52 -2.90 5.34
C GLY A 458 -18.91 -3.48 5.08
N VAL A 459 -19.13 -4.75 5.44
CA VAL A 459 -20.45 -5.39 5.32
C VAL A 459 -20.90 -6.00 6.64
N MET A 460 -21.87 -5.40 7.30
CA MET A 460 -22.35 -5.91 8.58
C MET A 460 -23.03 -7.28 8.46
N TYR A 461 -22.61 -8.24 9.30
CA TYR A 461 -23.26 -9.52 9.54
C TYR A 461 -23.41 -9.75 11.04
N ASN A 462 -24.65 -9.93 11.53
CA ASN A 462 -24.97 -10.15 12.96
C ASN A 462 -24.28 -9.18 13.94
N GLY A 463 -24.21 -7.90 13.58
CA GLY A 463 -23.63 -6.86 14.43
C GLY A 463 -22.10 -6.75 14.35
N ALA A 464 -21.43 -7.48 13.46
CA ALA A 464 -20.01 -7.31 13.16
C ALA A 464 -19.83 -6.91 11.68
N TRP A 465 -19.01 -5.90 11.40
CA TRP A 465 -18.58 -5.57 10.04
C TRP A 465 -17.89 -6.77 9.43
N LEU A 466 -18.00 -6.96 8.09
CA LEU A 466 -17.53 -8.11 7.31
C LEU A 466 -16.29 -8.60 8.00
N ALA A 467 -16.50 -9.67 8.77
CA ALA A 467 -15.71 -9.93 9.96
C ALA A 467 -14.50 -10.70 9.46
N LEU A 468 -13.68 -9.90 8.83
CA LEU A 468 -12.41 -10.13 8.19
C LEU A 468 -11.39 -9.82 9.27
N ALA A 469 -11.47 -10.57 10.38
CA ALA A 469 -10.58 -10.32 11.49
C ALA A 469 -9.19 -10.78 11.10
N HIS A 470 -8.32 -9.79 10.98
CA HIS A 470 -6.92 -9.99 11.29
C HIS A 470 -6.81 -10.01 12.82
N ILE A 471 -6.68 -11.20 13.41
CA ILE A 471 -6.29 -11.34 14.82
C ILE A 471 -4.77 -11.41 14.82
N PRO A 472 -4.04 -10.39 15.31
CA PRO A 472 -2.58 -10.41 15.28
C PRO A 472 -2.06 -11.62 16.07
N PRO A 473 -1.02 -12.33 15.59
CA PRO A 473 -0.44 -13.47 16.32
C PRO A 473 0.04 -13.13 17.74
N ALA A 474 0.36 -11.85 18.01
CA ALA A 474 0.79 -11.36 19.31
C ALA A 474 -0.34 -11.25 20.36
N GLU A 475 -1.61 -11.43 19.98
CA GLU A 475 -2.77 -11.43 20.88
C GLU A 475 -3.17 -12.88 21.27
N SER A 476 -2.19 -13.65 21.75
CA SER A 476 -2.29 -15.10 22.02
C SER A 476 -3.51 -15.54 22.85
N ASP A 477 -4.07 -14.64 23.67
CA ASP A 477 -5.19 -14.94 24.55
C ASP A 477 -6.54 -15.00 23.83
N HIS A 478 -6.73 -14.28 22.71
CA HIS A 478 -7.99 -14.29 21.97
C HIS A 478 -8.22 -15.63 21.29
N TRP A 479 -7.15 -16.25 20.79
CA TRP A 479 -7.24 -17.57 20.17
C TRP A 479 -7.67 -18.65 21.14
N ALA A 480 -7.39 -18.54 22.44
CA ALA A 480 -7.91 -19.48 23.43
C ALA A 480 -9.46 -19.51 23.50
N LEU A 481 -10.14 -18.51 22.93
CA LEU A 481 -11.60 -18.40 22.91
C LEU A 481 -12.24 -18.96 21.63
N TRP A 482 -11.47 -19.55 20.70
CA TRP A 482 -11.99 -20.01 19.41
C TRP A 482 -13.14 -21.03 19.53
N ASN A 483 -13.11 -21.84 20.59
CA ASN A 483 -14.11 -22.85 20.95
C ASN A 483 -15.23 -22.30 21.86
N GLN A 484 -15.24 -21.00 22.14
CA GLN A 484 -16.23 -20.28 22.91
C GLN A 484 -16.89 -19.21 22.03
N PRO A 485 -17.70 -19.61 21.03
CA PRO A 485 -18.17 -18.74 19.95
C PRO A 485 -18.94 -17.49 20.39
N ASP A 486 -19.50 -17.53 21.59
CA ASP A 486 -20.35 -16.47 22.14
C ASP A 486 -19.63 -15.51 23.10
N VAL A 487 -18.40 -15.84 23.51
CA VAL A 487 -17.61 -14.99 24.40
C VAL A 487 -17.15 -13.75 23.65
N GLN A 488 -17.39 -12.59 24.26
CA GLN A 488 -16.94 -11.31 23.72
C GLN A 488 -15.48 -11.06 24.05
N PHE A 489 -14.73 -10.55 23.07
CA PHE A 489 -13.36 -10.04 23.24
C PHE A 489 -13.17 -8.77 22.42
N GLY A 490 -12.23 -7.91 22.83
CA GLY A 490 -11.88 -6.70 22.09
C GLY A 490 -10.70 -6.96 21.17
N ILE A 491 -10.71 -6.43 19.95
CA ILE A 491 -9.52 -6.45 19.07
C ILE A 491 -9.01 -5.00 19.01
N PRO A 492 -7.94 -4.66 19.75
CA PRO A 492 -7.45 -3.28 19.92
C PRO A 492 -7.29 -2.48 18.63
N ILE A 493 -6.86 -3.13 17.53
CA ILE A 493 -6.62 -2.50 16.22
C ILE A 493 -7.93 -2.04 15.54
N THR A 494 -9.07 -2.66 15.87
CA THR A 494 -10.35 -2.38 15.23
C THR A 494 -11.14 -1.23 15.88
N GLY A 495 -10.73 -0.80 17.09
CA GLY A 495 -11.51 0.15 17.90
C GLY A 495 -12.86 -0.39 18.41
N VAL A 496 -13.19 -1.66 18.14
CA VAL A 496 -14.43 -2.32 18.55
C VAL A 496 -14.12 -3.34 19.66
N ASN A 497 -14.83 -3.23 20.79
CA ASN A 497 -14.57 -4.00 22.02
C ASN A 497 -15.51 -5.21 22.22
N GLU A 498 -16.33 -5.56 21.22
CA GLU A 498 -17.40 -6.57 21.36
C GLU A 498 -17.38 -7.66 20.26
N TRP A 499 -16.22 -8.20 19.92
CA TRP A 499 -16.08 -9.27 18.93
C TRP A 499 -16.47 -10.65 19.47
N LYS A 500 -17.08 -11.49 18.63
CA LYS A 500 -17.45 -12.89 18.93
C LYS A 500 -17.07 -13.79 17.77
N PHE A 501 -16.54 -14.99 18.05
CA PHE A 501 -16.18 -15.93 16.98
C PHE A 501 -17.38 -16.38 16.12
N ARG A 502 -18.60 -16.39 16.69
CA ARG A 502 -19.86 -16.64 15.97
C ARG A 502 -20.14 -15.64 14.84
N ASN A 503 -19.56 -14.45 14.87
CA ASN A 503 -19.86 -13.40 13.90
C ASN A 503 -18.86 -13.33 12.75
N PHE A 504 -17.73 -14.05 12.81
CA PHE A 504 -16.73 -14.02 11.74
C PHE A 504 -17.25 -14.64 10.44
N VAL A 505 -17.11 -13.92 9.32
CA VAL A 505 -17.35 -14.47 7.98
C VAL A 505 -16.08 -15.11 7.46
N THR A 506 -14.93 -14.52 7.78
CA THR A 506 -13.62 -15.10 7.48
C THR A 506 -12.69 -14.98 8.68
N LEU A 507 -11.65 -15.80 8.75
CA LEU A 507 -10.63 -15.70 9.78
C LEU A 507 -9.25 -15.81 9.16
N HIS A 508 -8.46 -14.76 9.35
CA HIS A 508 -7.09 -14.64 8.84
C HIS A 508 -6.13 -14.48 10.02
N PRO A 509 -5.82 -15.58 10.72
CA PRO A 509 -4.42 -15.93 11.03
C PRO A 509 -4.21 -17.44 11.31
N PHE A 510 -4.18 -18.32 10.30
CA PHE A 510 -3.80 -19.73 10.54
C PHE A 510 -2.29 -19.93 10.33
N ARG A 511 -1.45 -19.67 11.35
CA ARG A 511 -0.04 -20.11 11.33
C ARG A 511 0.09 -21.49 11.98
N SER A 512 0.62 -22.45 11.22
CA SER A 512 1.06 -23.73 11.79
C SER A 512 2.39 -23.53 12.55
N GLU A 513 2.39 -23.94 13.82
CA GLU A 513 3.53 -24.32 14.69
C GLU A 513 3.90 -23.42 15.88
N GLU A 514 3.37 -22.21 16.02
CA GLU A 514 3.56 -21.42 17.26
C GLU A 514 2.31 -21.55 18.17
N HIS A 515 2.55 -21.97 19.40
CA HIS A 515 1.55 -22.51 20.32
C HIS A 515 0.33 -21.56 20.50
N HIS A 516 -0.89 -22.13 20.44
CA HIS A 516 -2.24 -21.61 20.82
C HIS A 516 -3.28 -21.38 19.69
N GLU A 517 -2.91 -21.34 18.40
CA GLU A 517 -3.89 -21.22 17.29
C GLU A 517 -4.50 -22.59 16.90
N PRO A 518 -5.83 -22.70 16.64
CA PRO A 518 -6.40 -23.93 16.08
C PRO A 518 -5.94 -24.11 14.63
N THR A 519 -5.81 -25.35 14.15
CA THR A 519 -5.63 -25.61 12.72
C THR A 519 -6.94 -25.40 11.96
N MET A 520 -6.86 -25.15 10.64
CA MET A 520 -8.04 -24.97 9.79
C MET A 520 -9.00 -26.17 9.90
N GLN A 521 -8.46 -27.39 10.00
CA GLN A 521 -9.21 -28.62 10.21
C GLN A 521 -9.89 -28.68 11.59
N GLN A 522 -9.20 -28.28 12.67
CA GLN A 522 -9.79 -28.23 14.01
C GLN A 522 -10.95 -27.23 14.07
N TYR A 523 -10.73 -26.05 13.49
CA TYR A 523 -11.74 -25.00 13.42
C TYR A 523 -12.94 -25.45 12.58
N TYR A 524 -12.69 -26.01 11.39
CA TYR A 524 -13.73 -26.58 10.53
C TYR A 524 -14.53 -27.67 11.24
N ALA A 525 -13.87 -28.62 11.91
CA ALA A 525 -14.55 -29.67 12.66
C ALA A 525 -15.47 -29.07 13.73
N PHE A 526 -15.02 -28.10 14.50
CA PHE A 526 -15.86 -27.51 15.55
C PHE A 526 -17.12 -26.84 14.99
N TYR A 527 -17.00 -26.05 13.92
CA TYR A 527 -18.14 -25.29 13.37
C TYR A 527 -19.05 -26.09 12.44
N TYR A 528 -18.53 -27.09 11.72
CA TYR A 528 -19.26 -27.82 10.67
C TYR A 528 -19.49 -29.31 10.98
N SER A 529 -18.79 -29.90 11.96
CA SER A 529 -19.03 -31.29 12.35
C SER A 529 -19.98 -31.44 13.55
N ALA A 530 -20.23 -30.36 14.30
CA ALA A 530 -21.19 -30.33 15.41
C ALA A 530 -22.68 -30.25 14.95
N THR A 531 -22.92 -30.05 13.66
CA THR A 531 -24.26 -29.95 13.04
C THR A 531 -24.76 -31.27 12.45
N LYS A 532 -24.22 -32.42 12.88
CA LYS A 532 -24.78 -33.74 12.57
C LYS A 532 -25.86 -34.17 13.54
#